data_AF-A0A2N6JV37-F1
#
_entry.id   AF-A0A2N6JV37-F1
#
_cell.length_a   1.000
_cell.length_b   1.000
_cell.length_c   1.000
_cell.angle_alpha   90.00
_cell.angle_beta   90.00
_cell.angle_gamma   90.00
#
_symmetry.space_group_name_H-M   'P 1'
#
loop_
_entity.id
_entity.type
_entity.pdbx_description
1 polymer ?
#
loop_
_entity_poly.entity_id
_entity_poly.type
_entity_poly.pdbx_seq_one_letter_code
_entity_poly.pdbx_strand_id
1 'polypeptide(L)'
;MRQLALVLGTCLTTIFCLITQPLLAESPSIPSPSNAPLELDLLTNPKDSVITANTIDQGKLSIPSLWWIKETSENKLLDNWIAYPFTNHQPARVDVIVNQQIWSLLDYLERYDFVNRLGDIARSYGYNIRVFNYQKESLASYTCNFNTNPLLCKIKINSQNNFGLGNSL
;
A
#
# COMPACT_ATOMS: atom_id res chain seq x y z
N MET A 1 -41.16 -68.29 -45.73
CA MET A 1 -41.45 -66.90 -45.34
C MET A 1 -40.68 -66.58 -44.06
N ARG A 2 -39.97 -65.45 -44.07
CA ARG A 2 -39.39 -64.70 -42.94
C ARG A 2 -38.22 -65.31 -42.13
N GLN A 3 -37.03 -64.84 -42.48
CA GLN A 3 -35.99 -64.47 -41.50
C GLN A 3 -36.45 -63.26 -40.65
N LEU A 4 -35.94 -63.13 -39.42
CA LEU A 4 -35.13 -61.99 -38.96
C LEU A 4 -34.79 -62.09 -37.46
N ALA A 5 -33.49 -61.89 -37.18
CA ALA A 5 -32.83 -61.83 -35.88
C ALA A 5 -33.14 -60.55 -35.09
N LEU A 6 -32.81 -60.52 -33.77
CA LEU A 6 -32.54 -59.33 -32.94
C LEU A 6 -32.05 -59.80 -31.55
N VAL A 7 -30.75 -60.05 -31.34
CA VAL A 7 -29.65 -59.16 -30.88
C VAL A 7 -29.91 -58.50 -29.51
N LEU A 8 -29.16 -58.96 -28.50
CA LEU A 8 -29.03 -58.40 -27.16
C LEU A 8 -28.51 -56.95 -27.22
N GLY A 9 -29.24 -56.02 -26.61
CA GLY A 9 -28.79 -54.63 -26.44
C GLY A 9 -27.84 -54.49 -25.26
N THR A 10 -26.57 -54.16 -25.53
CA THR A 10 -25.61 -53.68 -24.54
C THR A 10 -25.68 -52.15 -24.47
N CYS A 11 -26.03 -51.59 -23.31
CA CYS A 11 -25.98 -50.15 -23.08
C CYS A 11 -24.53 -49.69 -22.96
N LEU A 12 -23.97 -49.15 -24.04
CA LEU A 12 -22.71 -48.42 -24.02
C LEU A 12 -22.97 -47.02 -23.44
N THR A 13 -22.72 -46.80 -22.16
CA THR A 13 -22.78 -45.46 -21.56
C THR A 13 -21.58 -44.66 -22.04
N THR A 14 -21.81 -43.73 -22.96
CA THR A 14 -20.84 -42.72 -23.39
C THR A 14 -20.56 -41.78 -22.21
N ILE A 15 -19.39 -41.94 -21.61
CA ILE A 15 -18.85 -40.98 -20.64
C ILE A 15 -18.46 -39.72 -21.42
N PHE A 16 -19.33 -38.72 -21.41
CA PHE A 16 -18.98 -37.37 -21.81
C PHE A 16 -18.07 -36.78 -20.73
N CYS A 17 -16.75 -36.86 -20.92
CA CYS A 17 -15.81 -36.02 -20.19
C CYS A 17 -16.06 -34.57 -20.62
N LEU A 18 -16.86 -33.84 -19.83
CA LEU A 18 -16.97 -32.39 -19.90
C LEU A 18 -15.56 -31.82 -19.74
N ILE A 19 -15.04 -31.22 -20.82
CA ILE A 19 -13.79 -30.47 -20.82
C ILE A 19 -14.07 -29.20 -19.99
N THR A 20 -13.88 -29.28 -18.67
CA THR A 20 -13.84 -28.09 -17.83
C THR A 20 -12.55 -27.35 -18.18
N GLN A 21 -12.67 -26.26 -18.94
CA GLN A 21 -11.55 -25.35 -19.12
C GLN A 21 -11.13 -24.83 -17.73
N PRO A 22 -9.85 -24.90 -17.35
CA PRO A 22 -9.39 -24.29 -16.12
C PRO A 22 -9.56 -22.78 -16.26
N LEU A 23 -10.47 -22.19 -15.48
CA LEU A 23 -10.48 -20.75 -15.25
C LEU A 23 -9.22 -20.42 -14.45
N LEU A 24 -8.37 -19.59 -15.04
CA LEU A 24 -7.26 -18.98 -14.33
C LEU A 24 -7.88 -18.04 -13.30
N ALA A 25 -7.69 -18.33 -12.02
CA ALA A 25 -8.09 -17.42 -10.96
C ALA A 25 -7.20 -16.16 -11.04
N GLU A 26 -7.78 -15.01 -11.41
CA GLU A 26 -7.10 -13.72 -11.25
C GLU A 26 -6.98 -13.44 -9.75
N SER A 27 -5.74 -13.48 -9.24
CA SER A 27 -5.49 -13.04 -7.87
C SER A 27 -5.55 -11.51 -7.83
N PRO A 28 -6.35 -10.90 -6.94
CA PRO A 28 -6.41 -9.45 -6.84
C PRO A 28 -5.02 -8.88 -6.58
N SER A 29 -4.56 -8.02 -7.49
CA SER A 29 -3.22 -7.45 -7.44
C SER A 29 -3.19 -6.22 -6.51
N ILE A 30 -2.09 -6.05 -5.78
CA ILE A 30 -1.84 -4.84 -5.01
C ILE A 30 -1.26 -3.79 -5.97
N PRO A 31 -1.85 -2.58 -6.06
CA PRO A 31 -1.35 -1.56 -6.96
C PRO A 31 0.07 -1.13 -6.60
N SER A 32 0.78 -0.57 -7.59
CA SER A 32 2.05 0.09 -7.32
C SER A 32 1.83 1.39 -6.53
N PRO A 33 2.79 1.78 -5.66
CA PRO A 33 2.74 3.08 -4.99
C PRO A 33 2.62 4.22 -5.99
N SER A 34 1.95 5.31 -5.59
CA SER A 34 1.84 6.51 -6.42
C SER A 34 3.23 7.07 -6.75
N ASN A 35 3.42 7.46 -8.01
CA ASN A 35 4.63 8.14 -8.51
C ASN A 35 4.54 9.68 -8.45
N ALA A 36 3.47 10.24 -7.86
CA ALA A 36 3.34 11.69 -7.72
C ALA A 36 4.51 12.28 -6.89
N PRO A 37 5.04 13.46 -7.24
CA PRO A 37 6.14 14.05 -6.48
C PRO A 37 5.71 14.44 -5.05
N LEU A 38 6.69 14.58 -4.15
CA LEU A 38 6.46 15.20 -2.84
C LEU A 38 6.39 16.73 -2.97
N GLU A 39 5.31 17.33 -2.46
CA GLU A 39 5.00 18.76 -2.58
C GLU A 39 5.26 19.50 -1.25
N LEU A 40 6.54 19.69 -0.92
CA LEU A 40 6.96 20.31 0.35
C LEU A 40 6.43 21.74 0.57
N ASP A 41 6.07 22.46 -0.49
CA ASP A 41 5.48 23.80 -0.42
C ASP A 41 4.09 23.80 0.24
N LEU A 42 3.38 22.67 0.21
CA LEU A 42 2.09 22.53 0.89
C LEU A 42 2.20 22.52 2.42
N LEU A 43 3.40 22.29 2.98
CA LEU A 43 3.62 22.35 4.42
C LEU A 43 3.43 23.78 4.98
N THR A 44 3.74 24.80 4.18
CA THR A 44 3.63 26.21 4.57
C THR A 44 2.44 26.91 3.92
N ASN A 45 2.04 26.47 2.72
CA ASN A 45 0.90 27.02 1.99
C ASN A 45 -0.03 25.89 1.51
N PRO A 46 -0.79 25.28 2.42
CA PRO A 46 -1.72 24.20 2.07
C PRO A 46 -2.80 24.73 1.12
N LYS A 47 -3.06 23.97 0.06
CA LYS A 47 -4.08 24.30 -0.94
C LYS A 47 -5.21 23.27 -0.90
N ASP A 48 -6.38 23.72 -1.33
CA ASP A 48 -7.56 22.87 -1.52
C ASP A 48 -7.93 22.08 -0.26
N SER A 49 -8.04 20.76 -0.38
CA SER A 49 -8.40 19.83 0.69
C SER A 49 -7.19 19.16 1.35
N VAL A 50 -5.97 19.62 1.07
CA VAL A 50 -4.74 19.04 1.63
C VAL A 50 -4.66 19.33 3.13
N ILE A 51 -4.39 18.29 3.90
CA ILE A 51 -4.27 18.38 5.35
C ILE A 51 -2.80 18.20 5.71
N THR A 52 -2.27 19.08 6.55
CA THR A 52 -0.88 19.02 7.05
C THR A 52 -0.88 19.15 8.56
N ALA A 53 0.29 18.99 9.17
CA ALA A 53 0.47 19.21 10.61
C ALA A 53 0.01 20.61 11.08
N ASN A 54 -0.04 21.60 10.18
CA ASN A 54 -0.41 22.98 10.50
C ASN A 54 -1.89 23.30 10.25
N THR A 55 -2.66 22.40 9.62
CA THR A 55 -4.09 22.61 9.30
C THR A 55 -5.04 21.69 10.07
N ILE A 56 -4.54 21.06 11.13
CA ILE A 56 -5.32 20.18 11.99
C ILE A 56 -6.38 21.00 12.75
N ASP A 57 -7.63 20.56 12.66
CA ASP A 57 -8.70 21.07 13.52
C ASP A 57 -8.59 20.42 14.90
N GLN A 58 -8.17 21.16 15.93
CA GLN A 58 -8.06 20.62 17.30
C GLN A 58 -9.43 20.25 17.90
N GLY A 59 -10.54 20.75 17.34
CA GLY A 59 -11.90 20.42 17.77
C GLY A 59 -12.49 19.16 17.14
N LYS A 60 -11.86 18.61 16.09
CA LYS A 60 -12.32 17.42 15.35
C LYS A 60 -11.13 16.58 14.92
N LEU A 61 -11.15 15.27 15.21
CA LEU A 61 -10.12 14.34 14.74
C LEU A 61 -9.84 14.53 13.23
N SER A 62 -8.66 15.06 12.90
CA SER A 62 -8.22 15.16 11.50
C SER A 62 -8.08 13.75 10.94
N ILE A 63 -8.63 13.50 9.75
CA ILE A 63 -8.58 12.18 9.10
C ILE A 63 -7.49 12.20 8.01
N PRO A 64 -6.58 11.22 8.00
CA PRO A 64 -6.34 10.23 9.05
C PRO A 64 -5.69 10.87 10.29
N SER A 65 -5.90 10.29 11.47
CA SER A 65 -5.39 10.83 12.76
C SER A 65 -3.88 10.60 12.96
N LEU A 66 -3.08 10.84 11.91
CA LEU A 66 -1.63 10.64 11.91
C LEU A 66 -0.89 11.64 12.79
N TRP A 67 -1.49 12.79 13.10
CA TRP A 67 -0.97 13.72 14.10
C TRP A 67 -0.78 13.09 15.48
N TRP A 68 -1.70 12.21 15.90
CA TRP A 68 -1.58 11.50 17.17
C TRP A 68 -0.32 10.62 17.22
N ILE A 69 0.10 10.06 16.08
CA ILE A 69 1.31 9.23 15.97
C ILE A 69 2.58 10.09 16.13
N LYS A 70 2.56 11.33 15.61
CA LYS A 70 3.63 12.30 15.88
C LYS A 70 3.75 12.54 17.38
N GLU A 71 2.64 12.90 18.03
CA GLU A 71 2.66 13.32 19.43
C GLU A 71 2.98 12.20 20.43
N THR A 72 2.54 10.96 20.16
CA THR A 72 2.58 9.88 21.15
C THR A 72 3.73 8.90 21.02
N SER A 73 4.34 8.72 19.84
CA SER A 73 5.33 7.65 19.64
C SER A 73 6.64 8.09 18.99
N GLU A 74 6.64 9.07 18.09
CA GLU A 74 7.74 9.20 17.10
C GLU A 74 8.19 10.65 16.84
N ASN A 75 8.03 11.55 17.81
CA ASN A 75 8.38 12.98 17.71
C ASN A 75 9.80 13.29 17.18
N LYS A 76 10.74 12.32 17.21
CA LYS A 76 12.09 12.51 16.67
C LYS A 76 12.26 11.99 15.24
N LEU A 77 11.55 10.92 14.86
CA LEU A 77 11.69 10.31 13.55
C LEU A 77 10.71 10.91 12.54
N LEU A 78 9.46 11.14 12.94
CA LEU A 78 8.42 11.72 12.10
C LEU A 78 8.45 13.25 12.21
N ASP A 79 9.02 13.91 11.22
CA ASP A 79 9.16 15.38 11.24
C ASP A 79 7.87 16.08 10.78
N ASN A 80 7.31 15.66 9.66
CA ASN A 80 6.13 16.28 9.05
C ASN A 80 5.31 15.28 8.23
N TRP A 81 4.12 15.69 7.81
CA TRP A 81 3.27 14.89 6.94
C TRP A 81 2.32 15.77 6.11
N ILE A 82 1.90 15.24 4.97
CA ILE A 82 0.93 15.84 4.06
C ILE A 82 -0.08 14.76 3.65
N ALA A 83 -1.34 14.94 4.01
CA ALA A 83 -2.42 14.04 3.60
C ALA A 83 -3.15 14.64 2.39
N TYR A 84 -3.25 13.81 1.36
CA TYR A 84 -3.96 14.05 0.11
C TYR A 84 -5.22 13.20 0.12
N PRO A 85 -6.41 13.81 0.32
CA PRO A 85 -7.66 13.07 0.22
C PRO A 85 -7.86 12.45 -1.16
N PHE A 86 -8.79 11.50 -1.23
CA PHE A 86 -9.18 10.90 -2.50
C PHE A 86 -9.66 11.99 -3.48
N THR A 87 -9.16 11.92 -4.71
CA THR A 87 -9.69 12.69 -5.84
C THR A 87 -10.11 11.72 -6.92
N ASN A 88 -10.97 12.14 -7.86
CA ASN A 88 -11.49 11.28 -8.93
C ASN A 88 -10.41 10.53 -9.74
N HIS A 89 -9.15 10.96 -9.66
CA HIS A 89 -8.03 10.39 -10.42
C HIS A 89 -6.91 9.80 -9.55
N GLN A 90 -6.92 9.99 -8.22
CA GLN A 90 -5.85 9.51 -7.36
C GLN A 90 -6.37 8.96 -6.03
N PRO A 91 -5.91 7.76 -5.61
CA PRO A 91 -6.26 7.22 -4.31
C PRO A 91 -5.73 8.13 -3.21
N ALA A 92 -6.45 8.16 -2.09
CA ALA A 92 -6.04 8.91 -0.92
C ALA A 92 -4.67 8.40 -0.44
N ARG A 93 -3.79 9.33 -0.06
CA ARG A 93 -2.44 9.01 0.40
C ARG A 93 -1.95 10.00 1.43
N VAL A 94 -1.02 9.57 2.25
CA VAL A 94 -0.24 10.47 3.10
C VAL A 94 1.22 10.31 2.78
N ASP A 95 1.85 11.45 2.52
CA ASP A 95 3.29 11.56 2.42
C ASP A 95 3.84 11.96 3.77
N VAL A 96 4.61 11.05 4.35
CA VAL A 96 5.28 11.20 5.62
C VAL A 96 6.71 11.65 5.37
N ILE A 97 7.16 12.68 6.07
CA ILE A 97 8.52 13.20 5.99
C ILE A 97 9.23 12.84 7.29
N VAL A 98 10.30 12.07 7.18
CA VAL A 98 11.10 11.63 8.33
C VAL A 98 12.41 12.41 8.45
N ASN A 99 12.92 12.46 9.68
CA ASN A 99 14.27 12.91 9.97
C ASN A 99 15.28 11.93 9.35
N GLN A 100 15.99 12.37 8.31
CA GLN A 100 16.94 11.53 7.58
C GLN A 100 18.08 11.00 8.47
N GLN A 101 18.54 11.79 9.46
CA GLN A 101 19.64 11.38 10.34
C GLN A 101 19.22 10.21 11.23
N ILE A 102 17.98 10.21 11.72
CA ILE A 102 17.46 9.12 12.55
C ILE A 102 17.09 7.94 11.66
N TRP A 103 16.41 8.18 10.54
CA TRP A 103 16.06 7.13 9.57
C TRP A 103 17.28 6.31 9.12
N SER A 104 18.42 6.96 8.85
CA SER A 104 19.64 6.27 8.42
C SER A 104 20.25 5.35 9.48
N LEU A 105 19.94 5.58 10.76
CA LEU A 105 20.39 4.74 11.87
C LEU A 105 19.50 3.50 12.07
N LEU A 106 18.25 3.54 11.59
CA LEU A 106 17.32 2.43 11.74
C LEU A 106 17.72 1.26 10.86
N ASP A 107 17.58 0.05 11.41
CA ASP A 107 17.68 -1.18 10.64
C ASP A 107 16.42 -1.45 9.80
N TYR A 108 16.42 -2.55 9.04
CA TYR A 108 15.30 -2.90 8.19
C TYR A 108 14.01 -3.17 8.98
N LEU A 109 14.10 -3.87 10.12
CA LEU A 109 12.94 -4.24 10.93
C LEU A 109 12.33 -3.02 11.60
N GLU A 110 13.14 -2.10 12.10
CA GLU A 110 12.69 -0.83 12.68
C GLU A 110 11.97 0.04 11.63
N ARG A 111 12.52 0.13 10.42
CA ARG A 111 11.85 0.83 9.30
C ARG A 111 10.55 0.15 8.91
N TYR A 112 10.53 -1.17 8.90
CA TYR A 112 9.34 -1.94 8.58
C TYR A 112 8.24 -1.72 9.62
N ASP A 113 8.58 -1.81 10.91
CA ASP A 113 7.63 -1.59 12.00
C ASP A 113 7.04 -0.19 11.95
N PHE A 114 7.87 0.84 11.76
CA PHE A 114 7.43 2.22 11.55
C PHE A 114 6.41 2.34 10.39
N VAL A 115 6.77 1.83 9.21
CA VAL A 115 5.89 1.89 8.02
C VAL A 115 4.61 1.08 8.23
N ASN A 116 4.71 -0.08 8.88
CA ASN A 116 3.57 -0.96 9.12
C ASN A 116 2.57 -0.33 10.10
N ARG A 117 3.04 0.24 11.22
CA ARG A 117 2.17 0.92 12.20
C ARG A 117 1.45 2.12 11.59
N LEU A 118 2.17 2.97 10.85
CA LEU A 118 1.58 4.09 10.12
C LEU A 118 0.56 3.61 9.08
N GLY A 119 0.94 2.58 8.33
CA GLY A 119 0.08 1.98 7.30
C GLY A 119 -1.19 1.37 7.86
N ASP A 120 -1.11 0.69 9.00
CA ASP A 120 -2.25 0.08 9.67
C ASP A 120 -3.28 1.12 10.14
N ILE A 121 -2.82 2.28 10.59
CA ILE A 121 -3.68 3.41 10.95
C ILE A 121 -4.23 4.09 9.69
N ALA A 122 -3.40 4.34 8.67
CA ALA A 122 -3.84 5.02 7.46
C ALA A 122 -4.86 4.20 6.65
N ARG A 123 -4.67 2.89 6.54
CA ARG A 123 -5.56 2.01 5.76
C ARG A 123 -6.98 1.96 6.32
N SER A 124 -7.17 2.14 7.64
CA SER A 124 -8.52 2.17 8.23
C SER A 124 -9.32 3.38 7.78
N TYR A 125 -8.65 4.41 7.25
CA TYR A 125 -9.27 5.59 6.64
C TYR A 125 -9.22 5.57 5.10
N GLY A 126 -8.76 4.47 4.48
CA GLY A 126 -8.63 4.37 3.03
C GLY A 126 -7.40 5.07 2.43
N TYR A 127 -6.37 5.35 3.24
CA TYR A 127 -5.15 6.03 2.79
C TYR A 127 -3.98 5.06 2.60
N ASN A 128 -3.21 5.28 1.55
CA ASN A 128 -1.86 4.71 1.39
C ASN A 128 -0.81 5.58 2.12
N ILE A 129 0.35 5.02 2.45
CA ILE A 129 1.49 5.78 2.98
C ILE A 129 2.67 5.78 2.01
N ARG A 130 3.35 6.90 1.92
CA ARG A 130 4.69 7.03 1.33
C ARG A 130 5.59 7.75 2.32
N VAL A 131 6.83 7.28 2.46
CA VAL A 131 7.82 7.85 3.38
C VAL A 131 8.92 8.50 2.57
N PHE A 132 9.24 9.74 2.91
CA PHE A 132 10.24 10.56 2.23
C PHE A 132 11.18 11.25 3.23
N ASN A 133 12.32 11.71 2.73
CA ASN A 133 13.12 12.75 3.40
C ASN A 133 12.88 14.14 2.76
N TYR A 134 13.50 15.17 3.33
CA TYR A 134 13.43 16.54 2.78
C TYR A 134 14.14 16.70 1.43
N GLN A 135 14.98 15.74 1.02
CA GLN A 135 15.55 15.68 -0.34
C GLN A 135 14.54 15.11 -1.37
N LYS A 136 13.30 14.80 -0.93
CA LYS A 136 12.22 14.22 -1.74
C LYS A 136 12.51 12.79 -2.23
N GLU A 137 13.45 12.10 -1.59
CA GLU A 137 13.75 10.70 -1.90
C GLU A 137 12.70 9.78 -1.29
N SER A 138 12.17 8.84 -2.08
CA SER A 138 11.24 7.83 -1.57
C SER A 138 11.98 6.74 -0.82
N LEU A 139 11.70 6.64 0.48
CA LEU A 139 12.35 5.75 1.42
C LEU A 139 11.52 4.48 1.65
N ALA A 140 10.20 4.59 1.67
CA ALA A 140 9.30 3.45 1.82
C ALA A 140 7.87 3.76 1.34
N SER A 141 7.06 2.73 1.25
CA SER A 141 5.62 2.83 0.96
C SER A 141 4.84 1.71 1.62
N TYR A 142 3.59 2.00 1.98
CA TYR A 142 2.55 1.06 2.36
C TYR A 142 1.37 1.28 1.42
N THR A 143 1.08 0.31 0.55
CA THR A 143 0.05 0.45 -0.49
C THR A 143 -0.96 -0.69 -0.41
N CYS A 144 -2.24 -0.36 -0.43
CA CYS A 144 -3.34 -1.33 -0.35
C CYS A 144 -4.18 -1.36 -1.62
N ASN A 145 -4.77 -2.52 -1.88
CA ASN A 145 -5.93 -2.66 -2.74
C ASN A 145 -7.20 -2.55 -1.89
N PHE A 146 -7.83 -1.38 -1.91
CA PHE A 146 -9.06 -1.10 -1.17
C PHE A 146 -10.33 -1.77 -1.71
N ASN A 147 -10.23 -2.46 -2.85
CA ASN A 147 -11.35 -3.17 -3.48
C ASN A 147 -11.42 -4.66 -3.08
N THR A 148 -10.62 -5.10 -2.10
CA THR A 148 -10.51 -6.49 -1.67
C THR A 148 -10.97 -6.67 -0.23
N ASN A 149 -11.47 -7.87 0.11
CA ASN A 149 -11.83 -8.24 1.48
C ASN A 149 -11.30 -9.65 1.81
N PRO A 150 -10.27 -9.79 2.67
CA PRO A 150 -9.58 -8.73 3.41
C PRO A 150 -8.75 -7.82 2.51
N LEU A 151 -8.45 -6.61 2.99
CA LEU A 151 -7.56 -5.67 2.31
C LEU A 151 -6.19 -6.31 2.06
N LEU A 152 -5.73 -6.30 0.82
CA LEU A 152 -4.38 -6.71 0.45
C LEU A 152 -3.45 -5.50 0.43
N CYS A 153 -2.44 -5.50 1.30
CA CYS A 153 -1.47 -4.40 1.43
C CYS A 153 -0.04 -4.89 1.28
N LYS A 154 0.82 -4.04 0.71
CA LYS A 154 2.25 -4.32 0.50
C LYS A 154 3.09 -3.17 1.02
N ILE A 155 4.11 -3.54 1.79
CA ILE A 155 5.19 -2.64 2.18
C ILE A 155 6.34 -2.79 1.20
N LYS A 156 6.91 -1.67 0.77
CA LYS A 156 8.21 -1.62 0.08
C LYS A 156 9.10 -0.67 0.84
N ILE A 157 10.29 -1.12 1.24
CA ILE A 157 11.33 -0.29 1.86
C ILE A 157 12.48 -0.21 0.89
N ASN A 158 12.96 1.00 0.62
CA ASN A 158 14.15 1.20 -0.18
C ASN A 158 15.38 0.85 0.66
N SER A 159 16.06 -0.25 0.31
CA SER A 159 17.21 -0.75 1.05
C SER A 159 18.51 0.00 0.76
N GLN A 160 18.45 1.12 0.04
CA GLN A 160 19.63 1.95 -0.27
C GLN A 160 20.07 2.76 0.95
N ASN A 161 20.43 2.07 2.05
CA ASN A 161 21.53 2.57 2.85
C ASN A 161 22.80 2.21 2.07
N ASN A 162 23.38 3.19 1.39
CA ASN A 162 24.82 3.15 1.16
C ASN A 162 25.49 3.25 2.53
N PHE A 163 25.54 2.14 3.26
CA PHE A 163 26.60 1.94 4.23
C PHE A 163 27.87 2.01 3.41
N GLY A 164 28.59 3.12 3.54
CA GLY A 164 29.93 3.27 3.01
C GLY A 164 30.86 2.24 3.66
N LEU A 165 30.75 0.99 3.23
CA LEU A 165 31.89 0.11 3.20
C LEU A 165 32.79 0.67 2.11
N GLY A 166 33.70 1.55 2.52
CA GLY A 166 34.89 1.82 1.74
C GLY A 166 35.53 0.47 1.44
N ASN A 167 35.44 0.04 0.18
CA ASN A 167 36.30 -1.01 -0.33
C ASN A 167 37.73 -0.45 -0.32
N SER A 168 38.42 -0.65 0.78
CA SER A 168 39.88 -0.67 0.79
C SER A 168 40.32 -2.03 0.24
N LEU A 169 40.53 -2.08 -1.08
CA LEU A 169 41.47 -2.98 -1.73
C LEU A 169 42.22 -2.18 -2.81
#